data_AF-A0A2N3WF89-F1
#
_entry.id   AF-A0A2N3WF89-F1
#
_cell.length_a   1.000
_cell.length_b   1.000
_cell.length_c   1.000
_cell.angle_alpha   90.00
_cell.angle_beta   90.00
_cell.angle_gamma   90.00
#
_symmetry.space_group_name_H-M   'P 1'
#
loop_
_entity.id
_entity.type
_entity.pdbx_description
1 polymer ?
#
loop_
_entity_poly.entity_id
_entity_poly.type
_entity_poly.pdbx_seq_one_letter_code
_entity_poly.pdbx_strand_id
1 'polypeptide(L)'
;MDDPYLQSVRTAKLAALAHAIRIVDDHGDLNHRYQALIDDSQVVLDSNRIWLTQARGLVKRLVVLAKAANETCWTRALPRRTGSSGPDSGSGTKSGAPRGADVSDGGGRPSIAGSS
;
A
#
# COMPACT_ATOMS: atom_id res chain seq x y z
N MET A 1 -29.67 0.68 -27.49
CA MET A 1 -29.10 1.39 -26.32
C MET A 1 -28.84 0.32 -25.29
N ASP A 2 -27.59 -0.04 -25.04
CA ASP A 2 -27.25 -1.07 -24.06
C ASP A 2 -27.49 -0.54 -22.65
N ASP A 3 -28.33 -1.24 -21.88
CA ASP A 3 -28.52 -0.92 -20.47
C ASP A 3 -27.23 -1.27 -19.72
N PRO A 4 -26.51 -0.29 -19.13
CA PRO A 4 -25.28 -0.53 -18.40
C PRO A 4 -25.48 -1.41 -17.16
N TYR A 5 -26.71 -1.54 -16.65
CA TYR A 5 -27.05 -2.45 -15.55
C TYR A 5 -27.19 -3.90 -16.01
N LEU A 6 -27.38 -4.12 -17.31
CA LEU A 6 -27.42 -5.46 -17.89
C LEU A 6 -26.05 -5.99 -18.33
N GLN A 7 -24.99 -5.19 -18.14
CA GLN A 7 -23.64 -5.57 -18.54
C GLN A 7 -23.09 -6.67 -17.62
N SER A 8 -22.59 -7.76 -18.19
CA SER A 8 -21.90 -8.82 -17.47
C SER A 8 -20.38 -8.70 -17.60
N VAL A 9 -19.66 -9.11 -16.56
CA VAL A 9 -18.19 -9.18 -16.51
C VAL A 9 -17.74 -10.61 -16.25
N ARG A 10 -16.61 -11.02 -16.85
CA ARG A 10 -15.97 -12.30 -16.52
C ARG A 10 -15.37 -12.19 -15.11
N THR A 11 -15.65 -13.15 -14.24
CA THR A 11 -15.11 -13.17 -12.87
C THR A 11 -13.59 -13.29 -12.85
N ALA A 12 -12.98 -13.87 -13.89
CA ALA A 12 -11.52 -13.84 -14.08
C ALA A 12 -10.93 -12.41 -14.06
N LYS A 13 -11.67 -11.38 -14.51
CA LYS A 13 -11.23 -9.97 -14.42
C LYS A 13 -11.28 -9.41 -12.99
N LEU A 14 -11.93 -10.12 -12.07
CA LEU A 14 -12.08 -9.77 -10.67
C LEU A 14 -11.14 -10.59 -9.78
N ALA A 15 -10.11 -11.24 -10.35
CA ALA A 15 -9.17 -12.07 -9.60
C ALA A 15 -8.52 -11.33 -8.41
N ALA A 16 -8.17 -10.04 -8.58
CA ALA A 16 -7.63 -9.23 -7.49
C ALA A 16 -8.64 -9.00 -6.36
N LEU A 17 -9.93 -8.81 -6.71
CA LEU A 17 -11.01 -8.67 -5.74
C LEU A 17 -11.25 -9.98 -4.98
N ALA A 18 -11.31 -11.11 -5.70
CA ALA A 18 -11.45 -12.42 -5.10
C ALA A 18 -10.27 -12.74 -4.15
N HIS A 19 -9.06 -12.38 -4.56
CA HIS A 19 -7.88 -12.54 -3.73
C HIS A 19 -7.91 -11.66 -2.47
N ALA A 20 -8.35 -10.40 -2.58
CA ALA A 20 -8.50 -9.52 -1.44
C ALA A 20 -9.55 -10.02 -0.44
N ILE A 21 -10.66 -10.61 -0.91
CA ILE A 21 -11.66 -11.23 -0.04
C ILE A 21 -11.04 -12.42 0.72
N ARG A 22 -10.26 -13.27 0.05
CA ARG A 22 -9.54 -14.39 0.70
C ARG A 22 -8.53 -13.92 1.75
N ILE A 23 -7.79 -12.85 1.49
CA ILE A 23 -6.89 -12.24 2.47
C ILE A 23 -7.65 -11.86 3.76
N VAL A 24 -8.84 -11.27 3.61
CA VAL A 24 -9.65 -10.88 4.75
C VAL A 24 -10.23 -12.09 5.47
N ASP A 25 -10.58 -13.14 4.74
CA ASP A 25 -11.03 -14.42 5.30
C ASP A 25 -9.92 -15.09 6.14
N ASP A 26 -8.71 -15.20 5.58
CA ASP A 26 -7.58 -15.90 6.21
C ASP A 26 -6.99 -15.15 7.41
N HIS A 27 -7.14 -13.83 7.48
CA HIS A 27 -6.41 -12.98 8.42
C HIS A 27 -7.27 -11.99 9.21
N GLY A 28 -8.54 -11.81 8.83
CA GLY A 28 -9.49 -10.99 9.56
C GLY A 28 -10.04 -11.78 10.74
N ASP A 29 -9.83 -11.27 11.96
CA ASP A 29 -10.55 -11.76 13.14
C ASP A 29 -12.01 -11.27 13.08
N LEU A 30 -12.80 -11.93 12.25
CA LEU A 30 -14.16 -11.53 11.89
C LEU A 30 -15.20 -12.35 12.65
N ASN A 31 -16.31 -11.71 12.99
CA ASN A 31 -17.45 -12.41 13.57
C ASN A 31 -18.24 -13.20 12.50
N HIS A 32 -19.09 -14.12 12.97
CA HIS A 32 -19.91 -15.00 12.12
C HIS A 32 -20.77 -14.27 11.08
N ARG A 33 -21.19 -13.02 11.33
CA ARG A 33 -22.00 -12.25 10.36
C ARG A 33 -21.17 -11.81 9.16
N TYR A 34 -19.93 -11.40 9.39
CA TYR A 34 -19.01 -11.07 8.31
C TYR A 34 -18.52 -12.30 7.58
N GLN A 35 -18.40 -13.44 8.27
CA GLN A 35 -18.08 -14.73 7.65
C GLN A 35 -19.15 -15.14 6.63
N ALA A 36 -20.43 -15.06 6.99
CA ALA A 36 -21.53 -15.32 6.06
C ALA A 36 -21.49 -14.40 4.82
N LEU A 37 -21.05 -13.14 5.01
CA LEU A 37 -20.90 -12.18 3.91
C LEU A 37 -19.74 -12.55 2.95
N ILE A 38 -18.69 -13.19 3.47
CA ILE A 38 -17.59 -13.76 2.67
C ILE A 38 -18.11 -14.96 1.88
N ASP A 39 -18.81 -15.89 2.53
CA ASP A 39 -19.39 -17.07 1.90
C ASP A 39 -20.32 -16.68 0.74
N ASP A 40 -21.24 -15.75 0.99
CA ASP A 40 -22.13 -15.18 -0.04
C ASP A 40 -21.36 -14.54 -1.20
N SER A 41 -20.19 -13.98 -0.93
CA SER A 41 -19.35 -13.36 -1.94
C SER A 41 -18.60 -14.40 -2.78
N GLN A 42 -18.15 -15.51 -2.18
CA GLN A 42 -17.54 -16.63 -2.89
C GLN A 42 -18.55 -17.32 -3.82
N VAL A 43 -19.77 -17.57 -3.35
CA VAL A 43 -20.86 -18.15 -4.17
C VAL A 43 -21.09 -17.34 -5.44
N VAL A 44 -21.05 -16.01 -5.35
CA VAL A 44 -21.18 -15.13 -6.53
C VAL A 44 -19.95 -15.25 -7.44
N LEU A 45 -18.74 -15.33 -6.88
CA LEU A 45 -17.48 -15.40 -7.62
C LEU A 45 -17.23 -16.75 -8.31
N ASP A 46 -17.86 -17.83 -7.84
CA ASP A 46 -17.80 -19.16 -8.47
C ASP A 46 -18.46 -19.19 -9.86
N SER A 47 -19.35 -18.23 -10.15
CA SER A 47 -19.91 -18.07 -11.48
C SER A 47 -18.85 -17.57 -12.47
N ASN A 48 -18.79 -18.10 -13.69
CA ASN A 48 -17.83 -17.64 -14.71
C ASN A 48 -18.07 -16.18 -15.17
N ARG A 49 -19.32 -15.71 -15.08
CA ARG A 49 -19.71 -14.33 -15.35
C ARG A 49 -20.72 -13.87 -14.31
N ILE A 50 -20.61 -12.60 -13.93
CA ILE A 50 -21.54 -11.94 -13.02
C ILE A 50 -21.99 -10.60 -13.60
N TRP A 51 -23.12 -10.09 -13.13
CA TRP A 51 -23.59 -8.77 -13.52
C TRP A 51 -22.68 -7.68 -12.94
N LEU A 52 -22.52 -6.55 -13.64
CA LEU A 52 -21.70 -5.44 -13.18
C LEU A 52 -22.19 -4.89 -11.83
N THR A 53 -23.50 -4.92 -11.60
CA THR A 53 -24.13 -4.56 -10.33
C THR A 53 -23.68 -5.48 -9.19
N GLN A 54 -23.57 -6.79 -9.45
CA GLN A 54 -23.04 -7.74 -8.46
C GLN A 54 -21.56 -7.47 -8.18
N ALA A 55 -20.76 -7.23 -9.23
CA ALA A 55 -19.34 -6.89 -9.06
C ALA A 55 -19.16 -5.62 -8.20
N ARG A 56 -19.96 -4.57 -8.42
CA ARG A 56 -19.96 -3.36 -7.58
C ARG A 56 -20.40 -3.66 -6.14
N GLY A 57 -21.37 -4.55 -5.96
CA GLY A 57 -21.78 -5.04 -4.64
C GLY A 57 -20.65 -5.71 -3.89
N LEU A 58 -19.89 -6.59 -4.56
CA LEU A 58 -18.72 -7.27 -3.98
C LEU A 58 -17.64 -6.28 -3.54
N VAL A 59 -17.36 -5.24 -4.33
CA VAL A 59 -16.41 -4.18 -3.94
C VAL A 59 -16.87 -3.46 -2.67
N LYS A 60 -18.16 -3.12 -2.56
CA LYS A 60 -18.71 -2.51 -1.34
C LYS A 60 -18.58 -3.43 -0.12
N ARG A 61 -18.87 -4.72 -0.30
CA ARG A 61 -18.70 -5.74 0.75
C ARG A 61 -17.26 -5.81 1.20
N LEU A 62 -16.29 -5.84 0.28
CA LEU A 62 -14.87 -5.83 0.62
C LEU A 62 -14.50 -4.61 1.48
N VAL A 63 -15.01 -3.41 1.18
CA VAL A 63 -14.74 -2.22 2.01
C VAL A 63 -15.27 -2.39 3.43
N VAL A 64 -16.45 -2.98 3.60
CA VAL A 64 -17.03 -3.28 4.93
C VAL A 64 -16.18 -4.31 5.67
N LEU A 65 -15.81 -5.40 4.99
CA LEU A 65 -14.96 -6.45 5.55
C LEU A 65 -13.58 -5.92 5.93
N ALA A 66 -12.99 -5.07 5.10
CA ALA A 66 -11.69 -4.44 5.34
C ALA A 66 -11.70 -3.52 6.56
N LYS A 67 -12.83 -2.84 6.82
CA LYS A 67 -13.02 -2.00 8.01
C LYS A 67 -13.31 -2.81 9.27
N ALA A 68 -13.98 -3.94 9.11
CA ALA A 68 -14.27 -4.86 10.21
C ALA A 68 -13.02 -5.64 10.61
N ALA A 69 -12.14 -5.95 9.64
CA ALA A 69 -10.86 -6.57 9.89
C ALA A 69 -9.89 -5.57 10.53
N ASN A 70 -9.16 -6.02 11.55
CA ASN A 70 -8.18 -5.17 12.24
C ASN A 70 -7.01 -4.80 11.31
N GLU A 71 -6.37 -3.64 11.50
CA GLU A 71 -5.26 -3.13 10.65
C GLU A 71 -4.08 -4.11 10.53
N THR A 72 -3.93 -4.99 11.52
CA THR A 72 -2.95 -6.08 11.53
C THR A 72 -3.18 -7.12 10.44
N CYS A 73 -4.41 -7.29 9.93
CA CYS A 73 -4.71 -8.28 8.89
C CYS A 73 -3.98 -7.95 7.59
N TRP A 74 -4.03 -6.69 7.15
CA TRP A 74 -3.39 -6.22 5.92
C TRP A 74 -1.88 -6.23 6.03
N THR A 75 -1.36 -5.91 7.22
CA THR A 75 0.07 -5.94 7.52
C THR A 75 0.63 -7.36 7.49
N ARG A 76 -0.17 -8.35 7.92
CA ARG A 76 0.21 -9.77 7.88
C ARG A 76 0.10 -10.36 6.47
N ALA A 77 -0.91 -9.94 5.72
CA ALA A 77 -1.23 -10.49 4.41
C ALA A 77 -0.33 -9.96 3.29
N LEU A 78 0.08 -8.69 3.37
CA LEU A 78 0.93 -8.10 2.35
C LEU A 78 2.39 -8.36 2.71
N PRO A 79 3.18 -9.01 1.84
CA PRO A 79 4.62 -9.08 2.07
C PRO A 79 5.12 -7.65 2.19
N ARG A 80 5.79 -7.35 3.32
CA ARG A 80 6.49 -6.09 3.51
C ARG A 80 7.32 -5.89 2.25
N ARG A 81 6.96 -4.89 1.45
CA ARG A 81 7.74 -4.50 0.28
C ARG A 81 9.04 -3.94 0.85
N THR A 82 9.98 -4.82 1.15
CA THR A 82 11.34 -4.48 1.53
C THR A 82 11.84 -3.64 0.38
N GLY A 83 12.02 -2.35 0.66
CA GLY A 83 12.63 -1.44 -0.29
C GLY A 83 13.89 -2.10 -0.81
N SER A 84 13.97 -2.21 -2.13
CA SER A 84 15.24 -2.38 -2.83
C SER A 84 16.09 -1.15 -2.52
N SER A 85 16.72 -1.12 -1.35
CA SER A 85 17.99 -0.41 -1.17
C SER A 85 19.00 -1.23 -1.94
N GLY A 86 19.16 -0.90 -3.23
CA GLY A 86 20.36 -1.29 -3.94
C GLY A 86 21.57 -0.70 -3.20
N PRO A 87 22.68 -1.44 -3.09
CA PRO A 87 23.91 -0.82 -2.63
C PRO A 87 24.32 0.22 -3.67
N ASP A 88 24.35 1.49 -3.28
CA ASP A 88 25.05 2.54 -4.02
C ASP A 88 26.55 2.23 -3.99
N SER A 89 26.96 1.25 -4.80
CA SER A 89 28.33 1.03 -5.21
C SER A 89 28.69 2.11 -6.23
N GLY A 90 29.21 3.22 -5.70
CA GLY A 90 29.76 4.33 -6.47
C GLY A 90 31.13 4.72 -5.94
N SER A 91 32.09 3.79 -6.03
CA SER A 91 33.52 4.05 -5.90
C SER A 91 33.96 5.08 -6.94
N GLY A 92 34.39 6.26 -6.48
CA GLY A 92 35.07 7.27 -7.29
C GLY A 92 36.29 7.80 -6.58
N THR A 93 37.42 7.09 -6.69
CA THR A 93 38.74 7.61 -6.33
C THR A 93 39.13 8.71 -7.33
N LYS A 94 39.37 9.93 -6.85
CA LYS A 94 40.17 10.91 -7.59
C LYS A 94 41.27 11.47 -6.69
N SER A 95 42.43 10.82 -6.78
CA SER A 95 43.73 11.43 -6.48
C SER A 95 43.92 12.72 -7.28
N GLY A 96 44.49 13.76 -6.66
CA GLY A 96 44.77 15.00 -7.40
C GLY A 96 45.39 16.21 -6.67
N ALA A 97 46.16 16.02 -5.59
CA ALA A 97 47.35 16.83 -5.17
C ALA A 97 47.23 18.39 -4.96
N PRO A 98 48.26 19.11 -4.46
CA PRO A 98 48.21 19.82 -3.17
C PRO A 98 48.44 21.35 -3.27
N ARG A 99 48.17 22.07 -2.17
CA ARG A 99 48.67 23.42 -1.76
C ARG A 99 47.65 23.98 -0.75
N GLY A 100 47.99 24.52 0.41
CA GLY A 100 49.24 24.90 1.04
C GLY A 100 48.88 25.70 2.31
N ALA A 101 49.83 25.75 3.24
CA ALA A 101 49.98 26.74 4.31
C ALA A 101 48.81 27.00 5.28
N ASP A 102 48.95 26.42 6.47
CA ASP A 102 49.12 27.15 7.74
C ASP A 102 48.78 28.66 7.73
N VAL A 103 47.75 29.03 8.50
CA VAL A 103 47.78 30.25 9.31
C VAL A 103 46.88 30.05 10.52
N SER A 104 47.50 30.00 11.69
CA SER A 104 46.89 30.34 12.98
C SER A 104 47.07 31.84 13.21
N ASP A 105 45.99 32.56 13.44
CA ASP A 105 45.90 33.85 14.16
C ASP A 105 44.39 34.08 14.37
N GLY A 106 43.82 34.37 15.53
CA GLY A 106 44.25 35.34 16.52
C GLY A 106 43.19 36.46 16.59
N GLY A 107 42.38 36.47 17.66
CA GLY A 107 41.48 37.59 18.02
C GLY A 107 40.21 37.73 17.16
N GLY A 108 39.08 38.24 17.63
CA GLY A 108 38.71 38.83 18.90
C GLY A 108 37.21 39.19 18.79
N ARG A 109 36.47 39.00 19.87
CA ARG A 109 35.13 39.59 20.03
C ARG A 109 35.26 41.12 20.00
N PRO A 110 34.23 41.83 19.49
CA PRO A 110 33.42 42.56 20.45
C PRO A 110 31.91 42.57 20.15
N SER A 111 31.15 42.67 21.24
CA SER A 111 29.72 42.94 21.31
C SER A 111 29.36 44.37 20.87
N ILE A 112 28.22 44.55 20.20
CA ILE A 112 27.28 45.70 20.28
C ILE A 112 25.88 45.12 19.93
N ALA A 113 24.81 45.17 20.74
CA ALA A 113 24.00 46.29 21.26
C ALA A 113 23.35 47.15 20.15
N GLY A 114 22.01 47.18 20.08
CA GLY A 114 21.28 48.28 19.43
C GLY A 114 19.98 47.93 18.69
N SER A 115 18.88 48.04 19.44
CA SER A 115 17.50 48.45 19.10
C SER A 115 17.05 48.68 17.64
N SER A 116 15.86 48.17 17.33
CA SER A 116 14.70 48.97 16.89
C SER A 116 13.41 48.20 17.17
#